data_AF-A0A9P7JWJ4-F1
#
_entry.id   AF-A0A9P7JWJ4-F1
#
_cell.length_a   1.000
_cell.length_b   1.000
_cell.length_c   1.000
_cell.angle_alpha   90.00
_cell.angle_beta   90.00
_cell.angle_gamma   90.00
#
_symmetry.space_group_name_H-M   'P 1'
#
loop_
_entity.id
_entity.type
_entity.pdbx_description
1 polymer ?
#
loop_
_entity_poly.entity_id
_entity_poly.type
_entity_poly.pdbx_seq_one_letter_code
_entity_poly.pdbx_strand_id
1 'polypeptide(L)'
;DIICVINLQHNCVDSQCTDTIEEPVRQERLETSRTKPIIQHKSTPHYFINAYSIHNYDHINSVIPETLRESPLKVTNVAEVREMAVRQMKQKK
;
A
#
# COMPACT_ATOMS: atom_id res chain seq x y z
N ASP A 1 25.81 -7.82 4.81
CA ASP A 1 24.63 -8.63 5.17
C ASP A 1 23.34 -7.83 5.10
N ILE A 2 22.26 -8.49 4.73
CA ILE A 2 20.88 -7.96 4.77
C ILE A 2 20.18 -8.62 5.96
N ILE A 3 19.71 -7.82 6.92
CA ILE A 3 19.11 -8.33 8.17
C ILE A 3 17.66 -8.77 7.93
N CYS A 4 16.84 -7.93 7.28
CA CYS A 4 15.45 -8.23 7.00
C CYS A 4 14.90 -7.42 5.82
N VAL A 5 13.76 -7.86 5.27
CA VAL A 5 13.04 -7.15 4.21
C VAL A 5 11.90 -6.34 4.83
N ILE A 6 11.76 -5.10 4.40
CA ILE A 6 10.64 -4.22 4.77
C ILE A 6 9.58 -4.16 3.68
N ASN A 7 8.34 -3.98 4.09
CA ASN A 7 7.23 -3.67 3.17
C ASN A 7 6.98 -2.15 3.21
N LEU A 8 7.28 -1.49 2.09
CA LEU A 8 7.05 -0.07 1.86
C LEU A 8 5.85 0.13 0.95
N GLN A 9 4.94 1.02 1.34
CA GLN A 9 3.79 1.42 0.55
C GLN A 9 3.84 2.92 0.31
N HIS A 10 3.64 3.37 -0.94
CA HIS A 10 3.63 4.79 -1.27
C HIS A 10 2.42 5.48 -0.66
N ASN A 11 2.62 6.64 -0.04
CA ASN A 11 1.53 7.46 0.47
C ASN A 11 0.84 8.22 -0.67
N CYS A 12 -0.03 7.51 -1.38
CA CYS A 12 -0.77 8.02 -2.53
C CYS A 12 -1.79 9.08 -2.16
N VAL A 13 -2.31 9.04 -0.93
CA VAL A 13 -3.33 9.97 -0.43
C VAL A 13 -2.72 11.36 -0.35
N ASP A 14 -1.63 11.52 0.38
CA ASP A 14 -0.99 12.82 0.57
C ASP A 14 -0.27 13.30 -0.71
N SER A 15 0.22 12.35 -1.52
CA SER A 15 0.85 12.66 -2.80
C SER A 15 -0.17 12.93 -3.93
N GLN A 16 -1.46 12.68 -3.68
CA GLN A 16 -2.54 12.84 -4.67
C GLN A 16 -2.23 12.10 -5.99
N CYS A 17 -1.86 10.82 -5.90
CA CYS A 17 -1.63 9.97 -7.06
C CYS A 17 -2.99 9.52 -7.63
N THR A 18 -3.48 10.23 -8.64
CA THR A 18 -4.79 9.96 -9.27
C THR A 18 -4.70 9.33 -10.65
N ASP A 19 -3.56 9.49 -11.32
CA ASP A 19 -3.36 9.00 -12.67
C ASP A 19 -3.16 7.48 -12.66
N THR A 20 -3.56 6.83 -13.75
CA THR A 20 -3.39 5.38 -13.94
C THR A 20 -2.71 5.07 -15.24
N ILE A 21 -1.87 4.03 -15.25
CA ILE A 21 -1.26 3.46 -16.44
C ILE A 21 -1.69 1.99 -16.60
N GLU A 22 -1.68 1.49 -17.83
CA GLU A 22 -1.92 0.08 -18.13
C GLU A 22 -0.64 -0.73 -17.93
N GLU A 23 -0.71 -1.78 -17.11
CA GLU A 23 0.40 -2.71 -16.87
C GLU A 23 0.01 -4.14 -17.30
N PRO A 24 0.87 -4.86 -18.03
CA PRO A 24 0.67 -6.28 -18.33
C PRO A 24 0.55 -7.10 -17.04
N VAL A 25 -0.48 -7.94 -16.97
CA VAL A 25 -0.66 -8.89 -15.87
C VAL A 25 0.36 -10.01 -16.05
N ARG A 26 1.15 -10.28 -15.01
CA ARG A 26 2.11 -11.39 -14.97
C ARG A 26 1.56 -12.57 -14.16
N GLN A 27 1.74 -13.78 -14.68
CA GLN A 27 1.45 -15.04 -13.99
C GLN A 27 2.67 -15.95 -14.10
N GLU A 28 3.09 -16.58 -13.00
CA GLU A 28 4.30 -17.43 -12.98
C GLU A 28 5.55 -16.75 -13.58
N ARG A 29 5.65 -15.42 -13.42
CA ARG A 29 6.69 -14.54 -13.98
C ARG A 29 6.60 -14.30 -15.50
N LEU A 30 5.64 -14.89 -16.21
CA LEU A 30 5.37 -14.66 -17.62
C LEU A 30 4.31 -13.57 -17.81
N GLU A 31 4.51 -12.72 -18.82
CA GLU A 31 3.49 -11.75 -19.23
C GLU A 31 2.32 -12.49 -19.87
N THR A 32 1.11 -12.02 -19.55
CA THR A 32 -0.12 -12.50 -20.19
C THR A 32 -0.61 -11.45 -21.20
N SER A 33 -1.58 -11.83 -22.03
CA SER A 33 -2.25 -10.88 -22.93
C SER A 33 -3.18 -9.89 -22.22
N ARG A 34 -3.36 -10.01 -20.90
CA ARG A 34 -4.25 -9.16 -20.12
C ARG A 34 -3.48 -7.98 -19.53
N THR A 35 -4.08 -6.80 -19.56
CA THR A 35 -3.59 -5.63 -18.83
C THR A 35 -4.50 -5.29 -17.65
N LYS A 36 -3.97 -4.50 -16.72
CA LYS A 36 -4.73 -3.91 -15.63
C LYS A 36 -4.34 -2.44 -15.45
N PRO A 37 -5.27 -1.58 -15.03
CA PRO A 37 -4.91 -0.23 -14.59
C PRO A 37 -4.17 -0.30 -13.26
N ILE A 38 -3.05 0.40 -13.16
CA ILE A 38 -2.30 0.61 -11.91
C ILE A 38 -2.13 2.10 -11.65
N ILE A 39 -2.04 2.50 -10.38
CA ILE A 39 -1.78 3.88 -10.00
C ILE A 39 -0.38 4.31 -10.49
N GLN A 40 -0.31 5.42 -11.21
CA GLN A 40 0.94 6.07 -11.56
C GLN A 40 1.40 6.94 -10.38
N HIS A 41 2.39 6.46 -9.64
CA HIS A 41 2.89 7.18 -8.47
C HIS A 41 3.70 8.41 -8.88
N LYS A 42 3.42 9.55 -8.24
CA LYS A 42 4.31 10.71 -8.28
C LYS A 42 5.61 10.41 -7.53
N SER A 43 6.72 10.98 -7.98
CA SER A 43 8.03 10.80 -7.35
C SER A 43 8.14 11.65 -6.08
N THR A 44 7.47 11.22 -5.01
CA THR A 44 7.52 11.86 -3.69
C THR A 44 8.14 10.91 -2.65
N PRO A 45 8.84 11.42 -1.63
CA PRO A 45 9.51 10.60 -0.63
C PRO A 45 8.58 10.12 0.50
N HIS A 46 7.26 10.14 0.33
CA HIS A 46 6.30 9.81 1.38
C HIS A 46 5.86 8.35 1.29
N TYR A 47 6.19 7.57 2.32
CA TYR A 47 5.91 6.13 2.37
C TYR A 47 5.41 5.72 3.75
N PHE A 48 4.59 4.68 3.77
CA PHE A 48 4.23 3.94 4.97
C PHE A 48 5.08 2.67 5.05
N ILE A 49 5.60 2.39 6.25
CA ILE A 49 6.29 1.14 6.56
C ILE A 49 5.33 0.24 7.30
N ASN A 50 5.16 -1.00 6.86
CA ASN A 50 4.47 -1.99 7.68
C ASN A 50 5.40 -2.47 8.81
N ALA A 51 5.36 -1.76 9.94
CA ALA A 51 6.14 -2.10 11.12
C ALA A 51 5.81 -3.49 11.65
N TYR A 52 4.54 -3.91 11.56
CA TYR A 52 3.99 -5.17 12.07
C TYR A 52 4.10 -6.33 11.06
N SER A 53 5.19 -6.37 10.28
CA SER A 53 5.49 -7.50 9.39
C SER A 53 5.73 -8.77 10.20
N ILE A 54 4.99 -9.84 9.89
CA ILE A 54 4.93 -11.09 10.67
C ILE A 54 6.32 -11.64 11.01
N HIS A 55 7.25 -11.59 10.06
CA HIS A 55 8.58 -12.21 10.22
C HIS A 55 9.67 -11.26 10.70
N ASN A 56 9.46 -9.95 10.57
CA ASN A 56 10.53 -8.95 10.73
C ASN A 56 10.18 -7.85 11.74
N TYR A 57 9.07 -7.97 12.46
CA TYR A 57 8.56 -6.96 13.37
C TYR A 57 9.61 -6.46 14.37
N ASP A 58 10.30 -7.36 15.08
CA ASP A 58 11.25 -6.96 16.12
C ASP A 58 12.40 -6.12 15.55
N HIS A 59 12.97 -6.55 14.42
CA HIS A 59 14.02 -5.80 13.74
C HIS A 59 13.53 -4.45 13.23
N ILE A 60 12.36 -4.41 12.59
CA ILE A 60 11.80 -3.17 12.03
C ILE A 60 11.44 -2.19 13.15
N ASN A 61 10.76 -2.65 14.20
CA ASN A 61 10.32 -1.81 15.29
C ASN A 61 11.49 -1.24 16.10
N SER A 62 12.60 -1.98 16.21
CA SER A 62 13.82 -1.52 16.89
C SER A 62 14.49 -0.31 16.23
N VAL A 63 14.30 -0.12 14.92
CA VAL A 63 14.94 0.96 14.15
C VAL A 63 14.00 2.13 13.84
N ILE A 64 12.69 1.96 14.03
CA ILE A 64 11.71 3.04 13.80
C ILE A 64 11.74 4.01 15.00
N PRO A 65 12.06 5.31 14.78
CA PRO A 65 11.96 6.34 15.81
C PRO A 65 10.56 6.42 16.39
N GLU A 66 10.44 6.71 17.69
CA GLU A 66 9.15 6.81 18.37
C GLU A 66 8.21 7.82 17.72
N THR A 67 8.75 8.93 17.19
CA THR A 67 8.00 9.97 16.47
C THR A 67 7.32 9.47 15.20
N LEU A 68 7.72 8.32 14.66
CA LEU A 68 7.18 7.70 13.45
C LEU A 68 6.34 6.45 13.75
N ARG A 69 6.14 6.09 15.03
CA ARG A 69 5.31 4.94 15.42
C ARG A 69 3.82 5.26 15.45
N GLU A 70 3.46 6.54 15.40
CA GLU A 70 2.05 6.93 15.31
C GLU A 70 1.46 6.50 13.95
N SER A 71 0.33 5.80 13.98
CA SER A 71 -0.37 5.44 12.74
C SER A 71 -0.98 6.70 12.11
N PRO A 72 -0.54 7.11 10.91
CA PRO A 72 -1.06 8.31 10.25
C PRO A 72 -2.50 8.11 9.75
N LEU A 73 -2.94 6.86 9.56
CA LEU A 73 -4.27 6.52 9.11
C LEU A 73 -5.14 6.10 10.30
N LYS A 74 -5.89 7.06 10.86
CA LYS A 74 -6.98 6.79 11.80
C LYS A 74 -8.29 6.70 11.03
N VAL A 75 -8.67 5.49 10.64
CA VAL A 75 -10.03 5.24 10.15
C VAL A 75 -10.97 5.35 11.35
N THR A 76 -11.68 6.47 11.46
CA THR A 76 -12.57 6.77 12.59
C THR A 76 -13.77 5.84 12.67
N ASN A 77 -14.31 5.40 11.53
CA ASN A 77 -15.42 4.46 11.45
C ASN A 77 -15.13 3.34 10.44
N VAL A 78 -14.47 2.28 10.91
CA VAL A 78 -14.05 1.16 10.07
C VAL A 78 -15.23 0.43 9.43
N ALA A 79 -16.37 0.33 10.14
CA ALA A 79 -17.55 -0.37 9.65
C ALA A 79 -18.15 0.34 8.43
N GLU A 80 -18.32 1.66 8.53
CA GLU A 80 -18.85 2.48 7.44
C GLU A 80 -17.93 2.48 6.21
N VAL A 81 -16.62 2.65 6.40
CA VAL A 81 -15.65 2.61 5.29
C VAL A 81 -15.67 1.26 4.57
N ARG A 82 -15.80 0.16 5.32
CA ARG A 82 -15.95 -1.19 4.73
C ARG A 82 -17.25 -1.33 3.96
N GLU A 83 -18.36 -0.85 4.51
CA GLU A 83 -19.66 -0.89 3.84
C GLU A 83 -19.64 -0.09 2.52
N MET A 84 -19.08 1.13 2.54
CA MET A 84 -18.91 1.96 1.36
C MET A 84 -18.07 1.27 0.28
N ALA A 85 -16.94 0.67 0.67
CA ALA A 85 -16.09 -0.07 -0.26
C ALA A 85 -16.83 -1.25 -0.93
N VAL A 86 -17.60 -2.02 -0.15
CA VAL A 86 -18.42 -3.12 -0.68
C VAL A 86 -19.48 -2.62 -1.66
N ARG A 87 -20.14 -1.49 -1.36
CA ARG A 87 -21.14 -0.88 -2.26
C ARG A 87 -20.50 -0.46 -3.59
N GLN A 88 -19.32 0.17 -3.55
CA GLN A 88 -18.59 0.57 -4.77
C GLN A 88 -18.17 -0.63 -5.63
N MET A 89 -17.72 -1.73 -5.01
CA MET A 89 -17.38 -2.96 -5.73
C MET A 89 -18.60 -3.59 -6.42
N LYS A 90 -19.79 -3.50 -5.82
CA LYS A 90 -21.03 -4.00 -6.44
C LYS A 90 -21.50 -3.15 -7.62
N GLN A 91 -21.25 -1.84 -7.60
CA GLN A 91 -21.64 -0.91 -8.68
C GLN A 91 -20.71 -0.95 -9.90
N LYS A 92 -19.46 -1.38 -9.72
CA LYS A 92 -18.48 -1.57 -10.82
C LYS A 92 -18.60 -2.92 -11.54
N LYS A 93 -19.56 -3.77 -11.13
CA LYS A 93 -19.81 -5.10 -11.69
C LYS A 93 -20.95 -5.05 -12.69
#